data_AF-A0A7G8JAJ4-F1
#
_entry.id   AF-A0A7G8JAJ4-F1
#
_cell.length_a   1.000
_cell.length_b   1.000
_cell.length_c   1.000
_cell.angle_alpha   90.00
_cell.angle_beta   90.00
_cell.angle_gamma   90.00
#
_symmetry.space_group_name_H-M   'P 1'
#
loop_
_entity.id
_entity.type
_entity.pdbx_description
1 polymer ?
#
loop_
_entity_poly.entity_id
_entity_poly.type
_entity_poly.pdbx_seq_one_letter_code
_entity_poly.pdbx_strand_id
1 'polypeptide(L)' 'MLSSHGQRPIKRSERVSQWVTLLEAMEEGSASISMSTEQMAEDLPNDLIDDVNHQLSHRGCRFQVQRLEESSSC' A
#
# COMPACT_ATOMS: atom_id res chain seq x y z
N MET A 1 13.13 16.30 31.79
CA MET A 1 11.83 15.71 31.42
C MET A 1 11.97 15.22 29.99
N LEU A 2 11.93 13.89 29.79
CA LEU A 2 12.14 13.30 28.46
C LEU A 2 10.94 13.62 27.58
N SER A 3 11.22 14.34 26.51
CA SER A 3 10.32 14.69 25.42
C SER A 3 9.56 13.46 24.94
N SER A 4 8.31 13.30 25.37
CA SER A 4 7.38 12.35 24.80
C SER A 4 7.04 12.86 23.40
N HIS A 5 7.93 12.54 22.44
CA HIS A 5 7.70 12.74 21.03
C HIS A 5 6.33 12.17 20.72
N GLY A 6 5.40 13.09 20.39
CA GLY A 6 4.05 12.74 20.00
C GLY A 6 4.14 11.78 18.82
N GLN A 7 3.97 10.50 19.11
CA GLN A 7 3.65 9.47 18.13
C GLN A 7 2.25 9.84 17.63
N ARG A 8 2.18 10.86 16.76
CA ARG A 8 0.96 11.19 16.04
C ARG A 8 0.55 9.89 15.36
N PRO A 9 -0.68 9.40 15.55
CA PRO A 9 -1.12 8.20 14.86
C PRO A 9 -0.85 8.45 13.38
N ILE A 10 -0.01 7.63 12.75
CA ILE A 10 0.23 7.71 11.31
C ILE A 10 -1.16 7.63 10.69
N LYS A 11 -1.59 8.75 10.10
CA LYS A 11 -2.94 8.87 9.58
C LYS A 11 -3.09 7.86 8.46
N ARG A 12 -4.26 7.24 8.37
CA ARG A 12 -4.63 6.34 7.29
C ARG A 12 -4.20 6.89 5.93
N SER A 13 -4.47 8.17 5.68
CA SER A 13 -4.12 8.92 4.48
C SER A 13 -2.63 8.90 4.13
N GLU A 14 -1.75 9.05 5.12
CA GLU A 14 -0.30 9.02 4.92
C GLU A 14 0.14 7.61 4.50
N ARG A 15 -0.36 6.60 5.22
CA ARG A 15 -0.05 5.20 4.93
C ARG A 15 -0.53 4.80 3.53
N VAL A 16 -1.73 5.23 3.13
CA VAL A 16 -2.24 5.07 1.76
C VAL A 16 -1.27 5.72 0.78
N SER A 17 -0.88 6.98 0.99
CA SER A 17 0.02 7.66 0.06
C SER A 17 1.38 6.96 -0.07
N GLN A 18 1.94 6.46 1.03
CA GLN A 18 3.19 5.71 1.02
C GLN A 18 3.08 4.43 0.18
N TRP A 19 1.99 3.68 0.37
CA TRP A 19 1.71 2.47 -0.40
C TRP A 19 1.52 2.76 -1.88
N VAL A 20 0.74 3.79 -2.22
CA VAL A 20 0.52 4.18 -3.63
C VAL A 20 1.83 4.53 -4.29
N THR A 21 2.67 5.36 -3.65
CA THR A 21 3.98 5.75 -4.20
C THR A 21 4.94 4.57 -4.30
N LEU A 22 4.92 3.65 -3.34
CA LEU A 22 5.74 2.44 -3.40
C LEU A 22 5.34 1.55 -4.58
N LEU A 23 4.05 1.21 -4.68
CA LEU A 23 3.53 0.33 -5.73
C LEU A 23 3.70 0.94 -7.12
N GLU A 24 3.47 2.24 -7.27
CA GLU A 24 3.70 2.98 -8.52
C GLU A 24 5.17 2.96 -8.93
N ALA A 25 6.11 3.21 -8.01
CA ALA A 25 7.54 3.18 -8.30
C ALA A 25 8.04 1.76 -8.65
N MET A 26 7.41 0.72 -8.08
CA MET A 26 7.70 -0.67 -8.40
C MET A 26 7.16 -1.05 -9.79
N GLU A 27 5.94 -0.64 -10.13
CA GLU A 27 5.36 -0.81 -11.48
C GLU A 27 6.16 -0.08 -12.56
N GLU A 28 6.63 1.14 -12.28
CA GLU A 28 7.45 1.92 -13.21
C GLU A 28 8.83 1.28 -13.46
N GLY A 29 9.21 0.25 -12.67
CA GLY A 29 10.52 -0.41 -12.75
C GLY A 29 11.64 0.41 -12.12
N SER A 30 11.31 1.48 -11.40
CA SER A 30 12.25 2.37 -10.70
C SER A 30 12.76 1.76 -9.39
N ALA A 31 12.07 0.77 -8.84
CA ALA A 31 12.45 0.11 -7.59
C ALA A 31 13.42 -1.07 -7.82
N SER A 32 14.68 -0.94 -7.37
CA SER A 32 15.62 -2.07 -7.25
C SER A 32 15.27 -2.99 -6.07
N ILE A 33 13.98 -3.30 -5.88
CA ILE A 33 13.49 -4.13 -4.77
C ILE A 33 13.34 -5.56 -5.30
N SER A 34 13.94 -6.53 -4.61
CA SER A 34 13.88 -7.95 -4.96
C SER A 34 12.49 -8.59 -4.83
N MET A 35 11.48 -7.80 -4.49
CA MET A 35 10.11 -8.21 -4.19
C MET A 35 9.18 -7.60 -5.24
N SER A 36 8.24 -8.39 -5.77
CA SER A 36 7.29 -7.92 -6.77
C SER A 36 6.20 -7.03 -6.16
N THR A 37 5.60 -6.17 -6.98
CA THR A 37 4.49 -5.30 -6.62
C THR A 37 3.32 -6.10 -6.00
N GLU A 38 2.96 -7.26 -6.57
CA GLU A 38 1.99 -8.19 -5.96
C GLU A 38 2.39 -8.65 -4.54
N GLN A 39 3.63 -9.10 -4.35
CA GLN A 39 4.10 -9.60 -3.06
C GLN A 39 4.09 -8.51 -1.98
N MET A 40 4.37 -7.27 -2.35
CA MET A 40 4.27 -6.15 -1.42
C MET A 40 2.79 -5.81 -1.13
N ALA A 41 1.93 -5.89 -2.15
CA ALA A 41 0.49 -5.64 -2.02
C ALA A 41 -0.22 -6.66 -1.10
N GLU A 42 0.31 -7.87 -0.96
CA GLU A 42 -0.19 -8.87 0.01
C GLU A 42 -0.02 -8.43 1.47
N ASP A 43 0.98 -7.61 1.78
CA ASP A 43 1.20 -7.03 3.12
C ASP A 43 0.29 -5.82 3.39
N LEU A 44 -0.42 -5.33 2.37
CA LEU A 44 -1.32 -4.19 2.50
C LEU A 44 -2.53 -4.55 3.37
N PRO A 45 -2.80 -3.80 4.45
CA PRO A 45 -3.98 -4.04 5.26
C PRO A 45 -5.27 -3.75 4.48
N ASN A 46 -6.26 -4.63 4.62
CA ASN A 46 -7.56 -4.57 3.91
C ASN A 46 -8.26 -3.25 3.95
N ASP A 47 -8.19 -2.64 5.14
CA ASP A 47 -8.78 -1.35 5.40
C ASP A 47 -8.26 -0.28 4.43
N LEU A 48 -7.04 -0.40 3.90
CA LEU A 48 -6.43 0.56 2.97
C LEU A 48 -6.53 0.17 1.50
N ILE A 49 -6.91 -1.08 1.18
CA ILE A 49 -6.90 -1.59 -0.21
C ILE A 49 -7.73 -0.69 -1.11
N ASP A 50 -8.92 -0.33 -0.67
CA ASP A 50 -9.84 0.52 -1.43
C ASP A 50 -9.25 1.91 -1.72
N ASP A 51 -8.74 2.58 -0.67
CA ASP A 51 -8.12 3.91 -0.80
C ASP A 51 -6.86 3.89 -1.67
N VAL A 52 -6.03 2.85 -1.53
CA VAL A 52 -4.80 2.68 -2.31
C VAL A 52 -5.14 2.46 -3.77
N ASN A 53 -6.07 1.56 -4.08
CA ASN A 53 -6.53 1.30 -5.44
C ASN A 53 -7.16 2.53 -6.08
N HIS A 54 -7.97 3.26 -5.33
CA HIS A 54 -8.57 4.51 -5.80
C HIS A 54 -7.48 5.53 -6.18
N GLN A 55 -6.46 5.70 -5.33
CA GLN A 55 -5.35 6.61 -5.63
C GLN A 55 -4.45 6.12 -6.77
N LEU A 56 -4.13 4.83 -6.84
CA LEU A 56 -3.37 4.25 -7.95
C LEU A 56 -4.08 4.50 -9.28
N SER A 57 -5.39 4.22 -9.34
CA SER A 57 -6.20 4.48 -10.53
C SER A 57 -6.24 5.96 -10.88
N HIS A 58 -6.38 6.84 -9.87
CA HIS A 58 -6.39 8.30 -10.08
C HIS A 58 -5.04 8.83 -10.60
N ARG A 59 -3.92 8.18 -10.25
CA ARG A 59 -2.58 8.50 -10.79
C ARG A 59 -2.30 7.87 -12.15
N GLY A 60 -3.19 7.00 -12.64
CA GLY A 60 -3.02 6.27 -13.90
C GLY A 60 -2.18 5.00 -13.77
N CYS A 61 -1.89 4.54 -12.55
CA CYS A 61 -1.23 3.26 -12.31
C CYS A 61 -2.18 2.12 -12.67
N ARG A 62 -1.70 1.16 -13.45
CA ARG A 62 -2.48 -0.01 -13.91
C ARG A 62 -2.58 -1.10 -12.87
N PHE A 63 -1.65 -1.13 -11.94
CA PHE A 63 -1.65 -2.07 -10.83
C PHE A 63 -2.79 -1.77 -9.86
N GLN A 64 -3.51 -2.81 -9.49
CA GLN A 64 -4.54 -2.79 -8.46
C GLN A 64 -4.26 -3.92 -7.47
N VAL A 65 -4.26 -3.58 -6.19
CA VAL A 65 -4.15 -4.53 -5.09
C VAL A 65 -5.41 -5.39 -5.08
N GLN A 66 -5.27 -6.67 -5.40
CA GLN A 66 -6.32 -7.65 -5.25
C GLN A 66 -6.01 -8.47 -4.00
N ARG A 67 -6.92 -8.46 -3.01
CA ARG A 67 -6.82 -9.45 -1.95
C ARG A 67 -7.12 -10.79 -2.60
N LEU A 68 -6.18 -11.74 -2.51
CA LEU A 68 -6.53 -13.13 -2.70
C LEU A 68 -7.52 -13.43 -1.58
N GLU A 69 -8.80 -13.46 -1.90
CA GLU A 69 -9.82 -13.97 -1.02
C GLU A 69 -9.37 -15.40 -0.69
N GLU A 70 -8.68 -15.57 0.45
CA GLU A 70 -8.50 -16.88 1.05
C GLU A 70 -9.90 -17.36 1.32
N SER A 71 -10.41 -18.12 0.35
CA SER A 71 -11.65 -18.85 0.40
C SER A 71 -11.54 -19.80 1.58
N SER A 72 -11.83 -19.27 2.76
CA SER A 72 -12.27 -20.02 3.92
C SER A 72 -13.67 -20.50 3.58
N SER A 73 -13.76 -21.50 2.71
CA SER A 73 -14.91 -22.39 2.66
C SER A 73 -14.41 -23.74 3.14
N CYS A 74 -14.78 -24.04 4.39
CA CYS A 74 -14.67 -25.35 5.01
C CYS A 74 -15.42 -26.42 4.20
#